data_AF-A0A356K2B7-F1
#
_entry.id   AF-A0A356K2B7-F1
#
_cell.length_a   1.000
_cell.length_b   1.000
_cell.length_c   1.000
_cell.angle_alpha   90.00
_cell.angle_beta   90.00
_cell.angle_gamma   90.00
#
_symmetry.space_group_name_H-M   'P 1'
#
loop_
_entity.id
_entity.type
_entity.pdbx_description
1 polymer ?
#
loop_
_entity_poly.entity_id
_entity_poly.type
_entity_poly.pdbx_seq_one_letter_code
_entity_poly.pdbx_strand_id
1 'polypeptide(L)'
;MKEKLMEELTPLLSEVGVKIYDISFEKEDGVDTLFIKIDSDKEVDTDLCTMVSNIVNPVIDKLDLINEEYVLDICSKGEDNE
;
A
#
# COMPACT_ATOMS: atom_id res chain seq x y z
N MET A 1 -5.92 5.35 11.33
CA MET A 1 -5.72 5.55 9.88
C MET A 1 -5.30 4.23 9.25
N LYS A 2 -4.12 3.69 9.60
CA LYS A 2 -3.63 2.40 9.09
C LYS A 2 -4.59 1.21 9.25
N GLU A 3 -5.24 1.08 10.41
CA GLU A 3 -6.15 -0.04 10.69
C GLU A 3 -7.35 -0.06 9.74
N LYS A 4 -8.00 1.10 9.54
CA LYS A 4 -9.11 1.25 8.58
C LYS A 4 -8.68 0.97 7.14
N LEU A 5 -7.52 1.48 6.73
CA LEU A 5 -6.98 1.18 5.40
C LEU A 5 -6.77 -0.32 5.24
N MET A 6 -6.16 -0.96 6.22
CA MET A 6 -5.94 -2.39 6.20
C MET A 6 -7.26 -3.15 6.12
N GLU A 7 -8.28 -2.80 6.90
CA GLU A 7 -9.59 -3.48 6.85
C GLU A 7 -10.30 -3.33 5.51
N GLU A 8 -10.26 -2.16 4.87
CA GLU A 8 -10.90 -1.92 3.57
C GLU A 8 -10.12 -2.56 2.42
N LEU A 9 -8.79 -2.51 2.48
CA LEU A 9 -7.92 -3.01 1.41
C LEU A 9 -7.67 -4.52 1.51
N THR A 10 -7.68 -5.10 2.71
CA THR A 10 -7.49 -6.55 2.90
C THR A 10 -8.40 -7.40 2.01
N PRO A 11 -9.73 -7.21 1.98
CA PRO A 11 -10.59 -7.98 1.10
C PRO A 11 -10.28 -7.72 -0.38
N LEU A 12 -10.07 -6.45 -0.77
CA LEU A 12 -9.81 -6.06 -2.16
C LEU A 12 -8.51 -6.67 -2.71
N LEU A 13 -7.46 -6.64 -1.90
CA LEU A 13 -6.17 -7.23 -2.26
C LEU A 13 -6.23 -8.76 -2.20
N SER A 14 -6.99 -9.33 -1.27
CA SER A 14 -7.13 -10.78 -1.15
C SER A 14 -7.79 -11.40 -2.39
N GLU A 15 -8.66 -10.68 -3.10
CA GLU A 15 -9.24 -11.14 -4.38
C GLU A 15 -8.18 -11.32 -5.48
N VAL A 16 -7.12 -10.50 -5.46
CA VAL A 16 -6.02 -10.56 -6.43
C VAL A 16 -4.85 -11.42 -5.94
N GLY A 17 -4.98 -12.01 -4.74
CA GLY A 17 -3.97 -12.88 -4.12
C GLY A 17 -2.88 -12.12 -3.36
N VAL A 18 -3.15 -10.87 -2.99
CA VAL A 18 -2.23 -9.98 -2.26
C VAL A 18 -2.79 -9.73 -0.86
N LYS A 19 -1.90 -9.56 0.12
CA LYS A 19 -2.25 -9.25 1.50
C LYS A 19 -1.47 -8.03 1.94
N ILE A 20 -2.06 -7.21 2.81
CA ILE A 20 -1.30 -6.12 3.42
C ILE A 20 -0.51 -6.68 4.58
N TYR A 21 0.79 -6.43 4.55
CA TYR A 21 1.71 -6.80 5.62
C TYR A 21 1.82 -5.68 6.66
N ASP A 22 2.12 -4.46 6.21
CA ASP A 22 2.25 -3.30 7.09
C ASP A 22 1.97 -2.00 6.33
N ILE A 23 1.46 -0.98 7.02
CA ILE A 23 1.24 0.36 6.49
C ILE A 23 1.91 1.34 7.44
N SER A 24 2.88 2.09 6.91
CA SER A 24 3.66 3.09 7.62
C SER A 24 3.62 4.41 6.85
N PHE A 25 3.41 5.51 7.57
CA PHE A 25 3.39 6.85 6.98
C PHE A 25 4.53 7.64 7.58
N GLU A 26 5.50 7.99 6.75
CA GLU A 26 6.77 8.59 7.16
C GLU A 26 7.07 9.78 6.26
N LYS A 27 7.85 10.74 6.77
CA LYS A 27 8.23 11.94 6.01
C LYS A 27 9.67 11.80 5.54
N GLU A 28 9.86 11.52 4.26
CA GLU A 28 11.16 11.36 3.63
C GLU A 28 11.55 12.66 2.90
N ASP A 29 12.72 13.22 3.23
CA ASP A 29 13.25 14.47 2.64
C ASP A 29 12.27 15.66 2.65
N GLY A 30 11.40 15.73 3.67
CA GLY A 30 10.38 16.77 3.77
C GLY A 30 9.12 16.52 2.91
N VAL A 31 9.00 15.35 2.31
CA VAL A 31 7.84 14.88 1.55
C VAL A 31 7.15 13.74 2.30
N ASP A 32 5.85 13.89 2.49
CA ASP A 32 5.04 12.87 3.14
C ASP A 32 4.91 11.64 2.25
N THR A 33 5.31 10.47 2.74
CA THR A 33 5.38 9.22 1.98
C THR A 33 4.67 8.10 2.71
N LEU A 34 3.69 7.49 2.04
CA LEU A 34 2.95 6.34 2.55
C LEU A 34 3.59 5.06 2.04
N PHE A 35 4.27 4.35 2.93
CA PHE A 35 4.86 3.05 2.68
C PHE A 35 3.83 1.95 2.96
N ILE A 36 3.44 1.23 1.92
CA ILE A 36 2.53 0.08 2.03
C ILE A 36 3.32 -1.18 1.66
N LYS A 37 3.53 -2.03 2.66
CA LYS A 37 4.14 -3.35 2.48
C LYS A 37 3.05 -4.35 2.16
N ILE A 38 3.11 -4.96 0.99
CA ILE A 38 2.19 -6.01 0.57
C ILE A 38 2.89 -7.36 0.49
N ASP A 39 2.24 -8.42 0.92
CA ASP A 39 2.70 -9.80 0.84
C ASP A 39 1.89 -10.52 -0.24
N SER A 40 2.57 -11.27 -1.09
CA SER A 40 1.94 -12.06 -2.14
C SER A 40 2.60 -13.43 -2.16
N ASP A 41 1.81 -14.48 -2.23
CA ASP A 41 2.31 -15.86 -2.45
C ASP A 41 2.93 -16.01 -3.86
N LYS A 42 2.68 -15.06 -4.76
CA LYS A 42 3.21 -15.01 -6.12
C LYS A 42 4.21 -13.88 -6.30
N GLU A 43 5.04 -13.98 -7.33
CA GLU A 43 5.94 -12.92 -7.78
C GLU A 43 5.20 -11.58 -7.89
N VAL A 44 5.76 -10.55 -7.26
CA VAL A 44 5.22 -9.19 -7.34
C VAL A 44 5.83 -8.51 -8.55
N ASP A 45 5.06 -8.47 -9.62
CA ASP A 45 5.40 -7.77 -10.86
C ASP A 45 4.90 -6.31 -10.85
N THR A 46 5.36 -5.54 -11.85
CA THR A 46 4.92 -4.15 -12.08
C THR A 46 3.40 -4.04 -12.27
N ASP A 47 2.77 -5.05 -12.88
CA ASP A 47 1.30 -5.09 -13.05
C ASP A 47 0.58 -5.16 -11.71
N LEU A 48 1.07 -5.99 -10.79
CA LEU A 48 0.52 -6.13 -9.44
C LEU A 48 0.68 -4.84 -8.64
N CYS A 49 1.85 -4.20 -8.71
CA CYS A 49 2.09 -2.91 -8.06
C CYS A 49 1.12 -1.83 -8.57
N THR A 50 0.90 -1.77 -9.90
CA THR A 50 -0.05 -0.84 -10.52
C THR A 50 -1.50 -1.15 -10.12
N MET A 51 -1.86 -2.42 -10.04
CA MET A 51 -3.19 -2.86 -9.62
C MET A 51 -3.46 -2.47 -8.17
N VAL A 52 -2.52 -2.77 -7.27
CA VAL A 52 -2.61 -2.43 -5.85
C VAL A 52 -2.72 -0.92 -5.68
N SER A 53 -1.90 -0.13 -6.38
CA SER A 53 -1.98 1.33 -6.30
C SER A 53 -3.35 1.85 -6.74
N ASN A 54 -3.93 1.30 -7.80
CA ASN A 54 -5.25 1.68 -8.28
C ASN A 54 -6.40 1.27 -7.33
N ILE A 55 -6.21 0.22 -6.52
CA ILE A 55 -7.15 -0.19 -5.46
C ILE A 55 -7.00 0.70 -4.23
N VAL A 56 -5.77 1.00 -3.85
CA VAL A 56 -5.42 1.79 -2.66
C VAL A 56 -5.85 3.25 -2.82
N ASN A 57 -5.55 3.86 -3.97
CA ASN A 57 -5.79 5.28 -4.23
C ASN A 57 -7.23 5.73 -3.94
N PRO A 58 -8.30 5.09 -4.46
CA PRO A 58 -9.68 5.49 -4.17
C PRO A 58 -10.09 5.22 -2.71
N VAL A 59 -9.46 4.28 -2.01
CA VAL A 59 -9.76 4.05 -0.58
C VAL A 59 -9.16 5.18 0.26
N ILE A 60 -7.92 5.59 -0.03
CA ILE A 60 -7.29 6.73 0.66
C ILE A 60 -8.08 8.01 0.40
N ASP A 61 -8.45 8.26 -0.86
CA ASP A 61 -9.27 9.42 -1.27
C ASP A 61 -10.62 9.46 -0.52
N LYS A 62 -11.34 8.33 -0.46
CA LYS A 62 -12.60 8.22 0.29
C LYS A 62 -12.44 8.45 1.79
N LEU A 63 -11.32 8.03 2.37
CA LEU A 63 -11.06 8.17 3.79
C LEU A 63 -10.51 9.57 4.14
N ASP A 64 -10.23 10.41 3.14
CA ASP A 64 -9.67 11.77 3.28
C ASP A 64 -8.44 11.78 4.20
N LEU A 65 -7.62 10.73 4.16
CA LEU A 65 -6.58 10.52 5.16
C LEU A 65 -5.42 11.48 5.00
N ILE A 66 -5.20 11.96 3.79
CA ILE A 66 -4.08 12.81 3.42
C ILE A 66 -4.64 13.95 2.57
N ASN A 67 -4.63 15.15 3.14
CA ASN A 67 -5.15 16.38 2.51
C ASN A 67 -4.08 17.11 1.67
N GLU A 68 -2.84 16.63 1.70
CA GLU A 68 -1.67 17.24 1.06
C GLU A 68 -1.05 16.28 0.02
N GLU A 69 -0.16 16.79 -0.83
CA GLU A 69 0.56 15.97 -1.81
C GLU A 69 1.47 14.97 -1.07
N TYR A 70 1.28 13.68 -1.34
CA TYR A 70 2.09 12.61 -0.75
C TYR A 70 2.57 11.64 -1.83
N VAL A 71 3.63 10.91 -1.51
CA VAL A 71 4.16 9.83 -2.35
C VAL A 71 3.61 8.50 -1.84
N LEU A 72 2.99 7.73 -2.73
CA LEU A 72 2.55 6.37 -2.43
C LEU A 72 3.64 5.39 -2.88
N ASP A 73 4.29 4.75 -1.92
CA ASP A 73 5.27 3.71 -2.18
C ASP A 73 4.69 2.34 -1.81
N ILE A 74 4.55 1.48 -2.82
CA ILE A 74 4.03 0.12 -2.64
C ILE A 74 5.18 -0.83 -2.92
N CYS A 75 5.70 -1.41 -1.84
CA CYS A 75 6.72 -2.44 -1.91
C CYS A 75 6.11 -3.78 -1.51
N SER A 76 6.54 -4.83 -2.20
CA SER A 76 6.33 -6.17 -1.69
C SER A 76 7.08 -6.34 -0.37
N LYS A 77 6.65 -7.30 0.44
CA LYS A 77 7.46 -7.89 1.50
C LYS A 77 8.58 -8.67 0.82
N GLY A 78 9.47 -7.94 0.16
CA GLY A 78 10.73 -8.47 -0.29
C GLY A 78 11.43 -9.00 0.95
N GLU A 79 11.90 -10.24 0.88
CA GLU A 79 12.92 -10.66 1.80
C GLU A 79 14.07 -9.66 1.66
N ASP A 80 14.28 -8.85 2.70
CA ASP A 80 15.54 -8.15 2.92
C ASP A 80 16.57 -9.26 3.21
N ASN A 81 16.98 -9.97 2.17
CA ASN A 81 18.13 -10.86 2.21
C ASN A 81 19.34 -9.98 1.86
N GLU A 82 20.03 -9.60 2.94
CA GLU A 82 21.38 -9.06 3.06
C GLU A 82 22.34 -9.28 1.86
#